data_AF-A0A964QFQ9-F1
#
_entry.id   AF-A0A964QFQ9-F1
#
_cell.length_a   1.000
_cell.length_b   1.000
_cell.length_c   1.000
_cell.angle_alpha   90.00
_cell.angle_beta   90.00
_cell.angle_gamma   90.00
#
_symmetry.space_group_name_H-M   'P 1'
#
loop_
_entity.id
_entity.type
_entity.pdbx_description
1 polymer ?
#
loop_
_entity_poly.entity_id
_entity_poly.type
_entity_poly.pdbx_seq_one_letter_code
_entity_poly.pdbx_strand_id
1 'polypeptide(L)'
;MKKTFLLFLPALLLCLTGCVPGDHTLEDPAGFFWGVWHGWVAPICLVWGFFNAEIRIYEPTNTGWWYDLGYYMAIISGFGGLSLFRRKRKED
;
A
#
# COMPACT_ATOMS: atom_id res chain seq x y z
N MET A 1 28.78 2.14 2.43
CA MET A 1 28.20 3.26 3.21
C MET A 1 27.91 4.51 2.38
N LYS A 2 28.85 5.03 1.57
CA LYS A 2 28.61 6.24 0.73
C LYS A 2 27.63 6.00 -0.45
N LYS A 3 27.66 4.82 -1.06
CA LYS A 3 26.79 4.45 -2.21
C LYS A 3 25.33 4.23 -1.83
N THR A 4 25.06 3.71 -0.61
CA THR A 4 23.70 3.56 -0.08
C THR A 4 23.08 4.92 0.21
N PHE A 5 23.85 5.88 0.75
CA PHE A 5 23.37 7.24 0.99
C PHE A 5 23.04 7.99 -0.31
N LEU A 6 23.82 7.76 -1.38
CA LEU A 6 23.61 8.31 -2.73
C LEU A 6 22.32 7.83 -3.41
N LEU A 7 21.80 6.64 -3.05
CA LEU A 7 20.54 6.10 -3.54
C LEU A 7 19.34 6.49 -2.67
N PHE A 8 19.54 6.63 -1.35
CA PHE A 8 18.48 7.01 -0.41
C PHE A 8 18.09 8.49 -0.52
N LEU A 9 19.05 9.38 -0.79
CA LEU A 9 18.81 10.81 -0.88
C LEU A 9 17.83 11.21 -2.02
N PRO A 10 17.97 10.72 -3.27
CA PRO A 10 17.01 11.02 -4.33
C PRO A 10 15.65 10.35 -4.08
N ALA A 11 15.61 9.14 -3.50
CA ALA A 11 14.34 8.49 -3.14
C ALA A 11 13.55 9.30 -2.09
N LEU A 12 14.24 9.83 -1.08
CA LEU A 12 13.65 10.70 -0.06
C LEU A 12 13.14 12.02 -0.64
N LEU A 13 13.89 12.64 -1.56
CA LEU A 13 13.47 13.85 -2.28
C LEU A 13 12.24 13.61 -3.17
N LEU A 14 12.12 12.43 -3.79
CA LEU A 14 10.92 12.06 -4.55
C LEU A 14 9.69 11.86 -3.63
N CYS A 15 9.88 11.31 -2.43
CA CYS A 15 8.78 11.15 -1.47
C CYS A 15 8.24 12.50 -0.95
N LEU A 16 9.07 13.54 -0.92
CA LEU A 16 8.68 14.89 -0.49
C LEU A 16 7.89 15.67 -1.55
N THR A 17 7.90 15.23 -2.82
CA THR A 17 7.09 15.82 -3.90
C THR A 17 5.79 15.06 -4.17
N GLY A 18 5.48 14.02 -3.40
CA GLY A 18 4.23 13.28 -3.53
C GLY A 18 3.04 14.14 -3.12
N CYS A 19 2.24 14.56 -4.09
CA CYS A 19 0.89 15.07 -3.82
C CYS A 19 0.09 13.91 -3.19
N VAL A 20 -0.50 14.13 -2.01
CA VAL A 20 -1.40 13.14 -1.40
C VAL A 20 -2.62 13.00 -2.33
N PRO A 21 -2.79 11.86 -3.02
CA PRO A 21 -3.95 11.62 -3.85
C PRO A 21 -5.09 11.20 -2.92
N GLY A 22 -5.93 12.18 -2.55
CA GLY A 22 -6.94 12.02 -1.51
C GLY A 22 -8.39 11.95 -2.00
N ASP A 23 -8.67 12.26 -3.26
CA ASP A 23 -10.05 12.50 -3.71
C ASP A 23 -10.36 11.68 -4.98
N HIS A 24 -10.59 10.38 -4.83
CA HIS A 24 -11.22 9.59 -5.89
C HIS A 24 -12.68 10.02 -6.02
N THR A 25 -13.03 10.57 -7.19
CA THR A 25 -14.41 10.97 -7.48
C THR A 25 -15.15 9.82 -8.15
N LEU A 26 -16.48 9.95 -8.30
CA LEU A 26 -17.28 8.95 -9.02
C LEU A 26 -16.86 8.80 -10.50
N GLU A 27 -16.19 9.80 -11.07
CA GLU A 27 -15.70 9.80 -12.45
C GLU A 27 -14.33 9.11 -12.59
N ASP A 28 -13.56 9.00 -11.49
CA ASP A 28 -12.25 8.32 -11.46
C ASP A 28 -12.11 7.43 -10.21
N PRO A 29 -12.82 6.29 -10.18
CA PRO A 29 -12.83 5.39 -9.03
C PRO A 29 -11.51 4.65 -8.84
N ALA A 30 -11.15 4.39 -7.59
CA ALA A 30 -9.97 3.60 -7.25
C ALA A 30 -10.00 2.20 -7.88
N GLY A 31 -9.00 1.93 -8.73
CA GLY A 31 -8.78 0.66 -9.41
C GLY A 31 -7.97 -0.37 -8.61
N PHE A 32 -7.51 -1.42 -9.29
CA PHE A 32 -6.69 -2.50 -8.71
C PHE A 32 -5.43 -2.00 -7.98
N PHE A 33 -4.64 -1.12 -8.63
CA PHE A 33 -3.39 -0.61 -8.06
C PHE A 33 -3.61 0.23 -6.80
N TRP A 34 -4.72 0.98 -6.75
CA TRP A 34 -5.15 1.71 -5.56
C TRP A 34 -5.55 0.75 -4.44
N GLY A 35 -6.24 -0.34 -4.76
CA GLY A 35 -6.50 -1.41 -3.80
C GLY A 35 -5.21 -1.92 -3.15
N VAL A 36 -4.18 -2.24 -3.96
CA VAL A 36 -2.87 -2.68 -3.44
C VAL A 36 -2.24 -1.62 -2.53
N TRP A 37 -2.25 -0.36 -2.96
CA TRP A 37 -1.69 0.74 -2.17
C TRP A 37 -2.41 0.92 -0.84
N HIS A 38 -3.75 0.98 -0.85
CA HIS A 38 -4.58 1.11 0.35
C HIS A 38 -4.41 -0.07 1.29
N GLY A 39 -4.30 -1.30 0.76
CA GLY A 39 -4.06 -2.49 1.57
C GLY A 39 -2.70 -2.47 2.27
N TRP A 40 -1.66 -1.87 1.66
CA TRP A 40 -0.37 -1.65 2.33
C TRP A 40 -0.44 -0.57 3.41
N VAL A 41 -1.10 0.55 3.15
CA VAL A 41 -1.20 1.64 4.14
C VAL A 41 -2.27 1.33 5.22
N ALA A 42 -3.10 0.30 5.04
CA ALA A 42 -4.22 -0.04 5.90
C ALA A 42 -3.91 -0.10 7.42
N PRO A 43 -2.78 -0.68 7.89
CA PRO A 43 -2.45 -0.69 9.31
C PRO A 43 -2.17 0.71 9.86
N ILE A 44 -1.59 1.60 9.05
CA ILE A 44 -1.35 3.00 9.41
C ILE A 44 -2.69 3.74 9.48
N CYS A 45 -3.55 3.56 8.46
CA CYS A 45 -4.91 4.13 8.46
C CYS A 45 -5.76 3.64 9.63
N LEU A 46 -5.60 2.38 10.06
CA LEU A 46 -6.30 1.83 11.22
C LEU A 46 -5.87 2.52 12.53
N VAL A 47 -4.57 2.76 12.71
CA VAL A 47 -4.04 3.48 13.89
C VAL A 47 -4.48 4.94 13.86
N TRP A 48 -4.43 5.60 12.69
CA TRP A 48 -4.83 7.00 12.56
C TRP A 48 -6.35 7.18 12.70
N GLY A 49 -7.14 6.24 12.18
CA GLY A 49 -8.59 6.22 12.28
C GLY A 49 -9.12 6.21 13.72
N PHE A 50 -8.29 5.79 14.68
CA PHE A 50 -8.60 5.90 16.10
C PHE A 50 -8.66 7.36 16.58
N PHE A 51 -7.83 8.24 16.01
CA PHE A 51 -7.76 9.65 16.37
C PHE A 51 -8.64 10.54 15.48
N ASN A 52 -8.93 10.11 14.25
CA ASN A 52 -9.78 10.84 13.32
C ASN A 52 -10.77 9.88 12.63
N ALA A 53 -12.05 10.03 12.96
CA ALA A 53 -13.13 9.19 12.43
C ALA A 53 -13.41 9.39 10.92
N GLU A 54 -12.90 10.46 10.31
CA GLU A 54 -13.03 10.70 8.86
C GLU A 54 -12.09 9.79 8.05
N ILE A 55 -11.03 9.25 8.67
CA ILE A 55 -10.07 8.40 7.98
C ILE A 55 -10.63 6.99 7.86
N ARG A 56 -10.84 6.57 6.61
CA ARG A 56 -11.29 5.23 6.27
C ARG A 56 -10.14 4.43 5.68
N ILE A 57 -10.14 3.14 5.97
CA ILE A 57 -9.14 2.21 5.44
C ILE A 57 -9.45 1.85 3.97
N TYR A 58 -10.73 1.88 3.62
CA TYR A 58 -11.24 1.61 2.27
C TYR A 58 -11.67 2.89 1.58
N GLU A 59 -11.32 3.00 0.30
CA GLU A 59 -11.84 4.05 -0.57
C GLU A 59 -13.36 3.86 -0.79
N PRO A 60 -14.22 4.85 -0.49
CA PRO A 60 -15.64 4.78 -0.79
C PRO A 60 -15.95 4.67 -2.28
N THR A 61 -15.16 5.32 -3.13
CA THR A 61 -15.31 5.40 -4.59
C THR A 61 -14.32 4.47 -5.27
N ASN A 62 -14.69 3.19 -5.38
CA ASN A 62 -13.83 2.15 -5.94
C ASN A 62 -14.52 1.38 -7.09
N THR A 63 -13.71 0.67 -7.86
CA THR A 63 -14.15 -0.17 -8.99
C THR A 63 -14.73 -1.54 -8.57
N GLY A 64 -14.87 -1.79 -7.26
CA GLY A 64 -15.38 -3.04 -6.69
C GLY A 64 -14.37 -4.18 -6.74
N TRP A 65 -14.68 -5.23 -7.51
CA TRP A 65 -13.96 -6.51 -7.46
C TRP A 65 -12.44 -6.40 -7.67
N TRP A 66 -12.00 -5.61 -8.65
CA TRP A 66 -10.57 -5.43 -8.93
C TRP A 66 -9.86 -4.67 -7.81
N TYR A 67 -10.51 -3.67 -7.23
CA TYR A 67 -9.98 -2.97 -6.07
C TYR A 67 -9.85 -3.93 -4.87
N ASP A 68 -10.89 -4.70 -4.57
CA ASP A 68 -10.91 -5.63 -3.43
C ASP A 68 -9.86 -6.74 -3.58
N LEU A 69 -9.68 -7.26 -4.80
CA LEU A 69 -8.63 -8.22 -5.11
C LEU A 69 -7.24 -7.65 -4.79
N GLY A 70 -6.95 -6.43 -5.26
CA GLY A 70 -5.68 -5.75 -5.01
C GLY A 70 -5.44 -5.48 -3.52
N TYR A 71 -6.47 -5.01 -2.82
CA TYR A 71 -6.44 -4.74 -1.39
C TYR A 71 -6.16 -6.02 -0.58
N TYR A 72 -6.86 -7.10 -0.89
CA TYR A 72 -6.66 -8.38 -0.21
C TYR A 72 -5.28 -8.96 -0.51
N MET A 73 -4.80 -8.86 -1.76
CA MET A 73 -3.44 -9.25 -2.14
C MET A 73 -2.37 -8.50 -1.35
N ALA A 74 -2.54 -7.20 -1.12
CA ALA A 74 -1.62 -6.40 -0.31
C ALA A 74 -1.58 -6.85 1.15
N ILE A 75 -2.72 -7.21 1.74
CA ILE A 75 -2.78 -7.73 3.11
C ILE A 75 -2.06 -9.08 3.21
N ILE A 76 -2.39 -10.04 2.34
CA ILE A 76 -1.79 -11.40 2.42
C ILE A 76 -0.31 -11.42 2.07
N SER A 77 0.16 -10.44 1.29
CA SER A 77 1.57 -10.30 0.91
C SER A 77 2.40 -9.48 1.90
N GLY A 78 1.77 -8.96 2.97
CA GLY A 78 2.37 -8.33 4.15
C GLY A 78 3.68 -7.58 3.92
N PHE A 79 3.62 -6.29 3.55
CA PHE A 79 4.76 -5.33 3.41
C PHE A 79 6.05 -5.84 2.74
N GLY A 80 6.04 -7.01 2.09
CA GLY A 80 7.25 -7.80 1.91
C GLY A 80 7.06 -9.04 1.05
N GLY A 81 6.18 -8.96 0.04
CA GLY A 81 6.06 -9.92 -1.03
C GLY A 81 5.29 -11.21 -0.70
N LEU A 82 4.59 -11.74 -1.70
CA LEU A 82 3.97 -13.06 -1.61
C LEU A 82 5.06 -14.13 -1.50
N SER A 83 5.17 -14.79 -0.35
CA SER A 83 6.03 -15.97 -0.21
C SER A 83 5.39 -17.16 -0.94
N LEU A 84 5.53 -17.17 -2.27
CA LEU A 84 4.99 -18.21 -3.13
C LEU A 84 5.82 -19.51 -3.09
N PHE A 85 7.01 -19.47 -2.49
CA PHE A 85 7.93 -20.59 -2.45
C PHE A 85 8.22 -21.03 -1.01
N ARG A 86 7.72 -22.21 -0.64
CA ARG A 86 8.11 -22.89 0.59
C ARG A 86 9.56 -23.33 0.47
N ARG A 87 10.46 -22.67 1.20
CA ARG A 87 11.88 -23.06 1.26
C ARG A 87 11.95 -24.49 1.83
N LYS A 88 12.42 -25.46 1.03
CA LYS A 88 12.62 -26.83 1.50
C LYS A 88 13.77 -26.80 2.52
N ARG A 89 13.50 -27.22 3.76
CA ARG A 89 14.55 -27.37 4.80
C ARG A 89 15.56 -28.38 4.27
N LYS A 90 16.86 -28.06 4.27
CA LYS A 90 17.88 -29.09 4.12
C LYS A 90 17.87 -29.90 5.41
N GLU A 91 17.67 -31.20 5.30
CA GLU A 91 17.98 -32.14 6.38
C GLU A 91 19.50 -32.33 6.35
N ASP A 92 20.15 -31.99 7.47
CA ASP A 92 21.57 -32.23 7.71
C ASP A 92 21.76 -33.60 8.35
#